data_AF-G9HAZ6-F1
#
_entry.id   AF-G9HAZ6-F1
#
_cell.length_a   1.000
_cell.length_b   1.000
_cell.length_c   1.000
_cell.angle_alpha   90.00
_cell.angle_beta   90.00
_cell.angle_gamma   90.00
#
_symmetry.space_group_name_H-M   'P 1'
#
loop_
_entity.id
_entity.type
_entity.pdbx_description
1 polymer ?
#
loop_
_entity_poly.entity_id
_entity_poly.type
_entity_poly.pdbx_seq_one_letter_code
_entity_poly.pdbx_strand_id
1 'polypeptide(L)' 'IAEVERVLGVLDGAVLVVSAVEGVQPQTPLLFRTLKRLDVPTLIF' A
#
# COMPACT_ATOMS: atom_id res chain seq x y z
N ILE A 1 -5.43 4.47 -11.09
CA ILE A 1 -6.03 4.19 -9.76
C ILE A 1 -6.89 2.92 -9.82
N ALA A 2 -7.86 2.83 -10.74
CA ALA A 2 -8.79 1.68 -10.81
C ALA A 2 -8.14 0.29 -10.94
N GLU A 3 -7.05 0.15 -11.72
CA GLU A 3 -6.35 -1.13 -11.85
C GLU A 3 -5.61 -1.52 -10.56
N VAL A 4 -4.93 -0.55 -9.93
CA VAL A 4 -4.22 -0.77 -8.66
C VAL A 4 -5.21 -1.22 -7.59
N GLU A 5 -6.34 -0.53 -7.43
CA GLU A 5 -7.36 -0.91 -6.45
C GLU A 5 -7.95 -2.30 -6.72
N ARG A 6 -8.16 -2.66 -7.99
CA ARG A 6 -8.62 -4.02 -8.36
C ARG A 6 -7.61 -5.10 -7.95
N VAL A 7 -6.31 -4.87 -8.18
CA VAL A 7 -5.27 -5.85 -7.84
C VAL A 7 -5.08 -5.95 -6.32
N LEU A 8 -5.24 -4.84 -5.59
CA LEU A 8 -5.16 -4.84 -4.13
C LEU A 8 -6.24 -5.71 -3.45
N GLY A 9 -7.42 -5.85 -4.07
CA GLY A 9 -8.55 -6.60 -3.50
C GLY A 9 -8.40 -8.12 -3.49
N VAL A 10 -7.34 -8.67 -4.09
CA VAL A 10 -7.09 -10.13 -4.13
C VAL A 10 -5.80 -10.53 -3.38
N LEU A 11 -5.18 -9.59 -2.68
CA LEU A 11 -3.92 -9.84 -1.96
C LEU A 11 -4.17 -10.43 -0.58
N ASP A 12 -3.47 -11.52 -0.26
CA ASP A 12 -3.41 -12.07 1.11
C ASP A 12 -2.43 -11.30 2.01
N GLY A 13 -1.59 -10.44 1.42
CA GLY A 13 -0.61 -9.62 2.11
C GLY A 13 0.13 -8.66 1.16
N ALA A 14 0.77 -7.63 1.72
CA ALA A 14 1.51 -6.63 0.95
C ALA A 14 2.81 -6.20 1.65
N VAL A 15 3.79 -5.76 0.86
CA VAL A 15 4.99 -5.06 1.36
C VAL A 15 4.95 -3.63 0.83
N LEU A 16 4.90 -2.66 1.74
CA LEU A 16 4.96 -1.24 1.44
C LEU A 16 6.40 -0.76 1.56
N VAL A 17 7.05 -0.52 0.43
CA VAL A 17 8.44 -0.05 0.39
C VAL A 17 8.47 1.48 0.48
N VAL A 18 9.23 2.02 1.43
CA VAL A 18 9.45 3.45 1.61
C VAL A 18 10.94 3.73 1.47
N SER A 19 11.29 4.68 0.61
CA SER A 19 12.68 5.10 0.52
C SER A 19 13.11 5.82 1.79
N ALA A 20 14.25 5.40 2.35
CA ALA A 20 14.88 6.11 3.46
C ALA A 20 15.43 7.49 3.04
N VAL A 21 15.71 7.69 1.75
CA VAL A 21 16.29 8.94 1.22
C VAL A 21 15.19 9.94 0.87
N GLU A 22 14.17 9.51 0.13
CA GLU A 22 13.07 10.38 -0.27
C GLU A 22 11.94 10.47 0.78
N GLY A 23 11.87 9.52 1.71
CA GLY A 23 10.85 9.46 2.75
C GLY A 23 9.45 9.13 2.22
N VAL A 24 8.44 9.57 2.97
CA VAL A 24 7.03 9.32 2.65
C VAL A 24 6.55 10.28 1.56
N GLN A 25 6.08 9.74 0.45
CA GLN A 25 5.52 10.52 -0.65
C GLN A 25 4.00 10.70 -0.51
N PRO A 26 3.35 11.69 -1.17
CA PRO A 26 1.91 11.94 -1.05
C PRO A 26 1.01 10.75 -1.37
N GLN A 27 1.46 9.83 -2.24
CA GLN A 27 0.72 8.63 -2.59
C GLN A 27 0.82 7.52 -1.53
N THR A 28 1.92 7.44 -0.78
CA THR A 28 2.17 6.36 0.18
C THR A 28 1.05 6.24 1.24
N PRO A 29 0.55 7.33 1.86
CA PRO A 29 -0.59 7.27 2.78
C PRO A 29 -1.92 6.87 2.13
N LEU A 30 -2.12 7.15 0.83
CA LEU A 30 -3.31 6.72 0.09
C LEU A 30 -3.29 5.21 -0.15
N LEU A 31 -2.12 4.67 -0.52
CA LEU A 31 -1.93 3.23 -0.70
C LEU A 31 -2.12 2.48 0.62
N PHE A 32 -1.48 2.96 1.69
CA PHE A 32 -1.58 2.34 3.02
C PHE A 32 -3.01 2.34 3.57
N ARG A 33 -3.76 3.44 3.39
CA ARG A 33 -5.19 3.50 3.77
C ARG A 33 -6.05 2.55 2.95
N THR A 34 -5.68 2.26 1.71
CA THR A 34 -6.42 1.31 0.88
C THR A 34 -6.16 -0.12 1.31
N LEU A 35 -4.90 -0.48 1.56
CA LEU A 35 -4.53 -1.78 2.15
C LEU A 35 -5.21 -2.01 3.51
N LYS A 36 -5.24 -1.00 4.38
CA LYS A 36 -5.98 -1.07 5.66
C LYS A 36 -7.48 -1.25 5.49
N ARG A 37 -8.12 -0.60 4.52
CA ARG A 37 -9.56 -0.75 4.27
C ARG A 37 -9.93 -2.12 3.73
N LEU A 38 -8.97 -2.80 3.10
CA LEU A 38 -9.12 -4.15 2.57
C LEU A 38 -8.67 -5.23 3.58
N ASP A 39 -8.31 -4.84 4.80
CA ASP A 39 -7.77 -5.71 5.85
C ASP A 39 -6.55 -6.55 5.40
N VAL A 40 -5.75 -6.03 4.45
CA VAL A 40 -4.56 -6.70 3.93
C VAL A 40 -3.38 -6.54 4.90
N PRO A 41 -2.84 -7.63 5.49
CA PRO A 41 -1.64 -7.57 6.31
C PRO A 41 -0.49 -6.92 5.53
N THR A 42 0.10 -5.86 6.08
CA THR A 42 1.11 -5.07 5.38
C THR A 42 2.39 -4.97 6.20
N LEU A 43 3.51 -5.40 5.62
CA LEU A 43 4.85 -5.14 6.13
C LEU A 43 5.37 -3.82 5.55
N ILE A 44 6.16 -3.06 6.32
CA ILE A 44 6.80 -1.83 5.85
C ILE A 44 8.30 -2.09 5.77
N PHE A 45 8.90 -1.75 4.63
CA PHE A 45 10.32 -1.92 4.36
C PHE A 45 10.93 -0.60 3.91
#